data_AF-A0A1Y1S643-F1
#
_entry.id   AF-A0A1Y1S643-F1
#
_cell.length_a   1.000
_cell.length_b   1.000
_cell.length_c   1.000
_cell.angle_alpha   90.00
_cell.angle_beta   90.00
_cell.angle_gamma   90.00
#
_symmetry.space_group_name_H-M   'P 1'
#
loop_
_entity.id
_entity.type
_entity.pdbx_description
1 polymer ?
#
loop_
_entity_poly.entity_id
_entity_poly.type
_entity_poly.pdbx_seq_one_letter_code
_entity_poly.pdbx_strand_id
1 'polypeptide(L)'
;MTANETTFSSGAEVDEHEMTSKEKMLLCEIAEVSLRIKEKTEEARNHTNKLKSYNFKIKALLDAIDAYSYDETAIKVNKFKKVDSFRITAPEKQNLPTNFEKMFANETSKIKIKAKGLLALVSENKQLKLDDIVKVTKLSKYKTIEILNIYVRNGILNKRFDKGFIYEIA
;
A
#
# COMPACT_ATOMS: atom_id res chain seq x y z
N MET A 1 46.98 49.52 -55.21
CA MET A 1 46.14 50.51 -55.91
C MET A 1 44.99 49.71 -56.53
N THR A 2 43.91 49.49 -55.77
CA THR A 2 42.59 50.20 -55.84
C THR A 2 41.80 49.80 -57.10
N ALA A 3 40.55 49.36 -57.08
CA ALA A 3 39.54 49.19 -56.03
C ALA A 3 38.52 48.14 -56.50
N ASN A 4 38.09 47.23 -55.62
CA ASN A 4 36.87 46.46 -55.81
C ASN A 4 35.79 47.13 -54.97
N GLU A 5 34.82 47.75 -55.64
CA GLU A 5 33.57 48.20 -55.03
C GLU A 5 32.69 46.98 -54.77
N THR A 6 32.78 46.44 -53.55
CA THR A 6 31.78 45.50 -53.05
C THR A 6 30.67 46.32 -52.40
N THR A 7 29.55 46.43 -53.10
CA THR A 7 28.32 47.05 -52.63
C THR A 7 27.83 46.38 -51.35
N PHE A 8 27.78 47.16 -50.27
CA PHE A 8 27.17 46.78 -49.00
C PHE A 8 25.66 46.97 -49.13
N SER A 9 24.92 45.90 -49.43
CA SER A 9 23.46 45.92 -49.36
C SER A 9 23.03 45.76 -47.90
N SER A 10 22.94 46.92 -47.23
CA SER A 10 22.18 47.12 -46.01
C SER A 10 20.68 47.00 -46.35
N GLY A 11 20.01 45.99 -45.83
CA GLY A 11 18.57 45.83 -46.03
C GLY A 11 18.02 44.51 -45.55
N ALA A 12 18.31 44.11 -44.31
CA ALA A 12 17.42 43.21 -43.59
C ALA A 12 16.31 44.10 -43.00
N GLU A 13 15.29 44.39 -43.80
CA GLU A 13 14.00 44.84 -43.28
C GLU A 13 13.50 43.73 -42.34
N VAL A 14 13.67 43.94 -41.04
CA VAL A 14 12.96 43.17 -40.03
C VAL A 14 11.52 43.64 -40.13
N ASP A 15 10.74 42.90 -40.90
CA ASP A 15 9.30 43.08 -41.03
C ASP A 15 8.69 42.86 -39.64
N GLU A 16 8.47 43.94 -38.89
CA GLU A 16 7.68 43.93 -37.66
C GLU A 16 6.23 43.64 -38.06
N HIS A 17 5.93 42.35 -38.25
CA HIS A 17 4.59 41.90 -38.56
C HIS A 17 3.67 42.27 -37.40
N GLU A 18 2.88 43.32 -37.58
CA GLU A 18 1.97 43.83 -36.56
C GLU A 18 0.97 42.73 -36.22
N MET A 19 1.08 42.23 -34.99
CA MET A 19 0.28 41.11 -34.51
C MET A 19 -1.19 41.51 -34.47
N THR A 20 -2.05 40.72 -35.12
CA THR A 20 -3.48 41.03 -35.23
C THR A 20 -4.16 40.99 -33.86
N SER A 21 -5.25 41.75 -33.70
CA SER A 21 -6.00 41.81 -32.42
C SER A 21 -6.46 40.41 -31.93
N LYS A 22 -6.79 39.50 -32.85
CA LYS A 22 -7.17 38.13 -32.54
C LYS A 22 -6.00 37.30 -32.01
N GLU A 23 -4.82 37.45 -32.58
CA GLU A 23 -3.60 36.76 -32.12
C GLU A 23 -3.18 37.22 -30.73
N LYS A 24 -3.28 38.53 -30.45
CA LYS A 24 -3.03 39.10 -29.11
C LYS A 24 -3.98 38.51 -28.07
N MET A 25 -5.28 38.43 -28.39
CA MET A 25 -6.30 37.87 -27.50
C MET A 25 -6.05 36.39 -27.19
N LEU A 26 -5.69 35.61 -28.21
CA LEU A 26 -5.43 34.17 -28.06
C LEU A 26 -4.15 33.90 -27.24
N LEU A 27 -3.12 34.73 -27.39
CA LEU A 27 -1.93 34.67 -26.54
C LEU A 27 -2.23 34.96 -25.07
N CYS A 28 -3.11 35.92 -24.79
CA CYS A 28 -3.56 36.20 -23.42
C CYS A 28 -4.28 34.99 -22.80
N GLU A 29 -5.19 34.36 -23.54
CA GLU A 29 -5.90 33.15 -23.07
C GLU A 29 -4.93 31.99 -22.78
N ILE A 30 -3.96 31.76 -23.68
CA ILE A 30 -2.92 30.75 -23.48
C ILE A 30 -2.07 31.06 -22.25
N ALA A 31 -1.71 32.33 -22.05
CA ALA A 31 -0.92 32.74 -20.88
C ALA A 31 -1.69 32.50 -19.57
N GLU A 32 -2.98 32.83 -19.53
CA GLU A 32 -3.84 32.59 -18.36
C GLU A 32 -4.01 31.10 -18.04
N VAL A 33 -4.19 30.26 -19.07
CA VAL A 33 -4.27 28.81 -18.90
C VAL A 33 -2.94 28.26 -18.40
N SER A 34 -1.82 28.74 -18.96
CA SER A 34 -0.48 28.32 -18.55
C SER A 34 -0.18 28.69 -17.09
N LEU A 35 -0.61 29.88 -16.65
CA LEU A 35 -0.54 30.31 -15.25
C LEU A 35 -1.32 29.38 -14.33
N ARG A 36 -2.58 29.08 -14.67
CA ARG A 36 -3.43 28.17 -13.88
C ARG A 36 -2.86 26.76 -13.80
N ILE A 37 -2.30 26.24 -14.90
CA ILE A 37 -1.62 24.94 -14.91
C ILE A 37 -0.43 24.97 -13.97
N LYS A 38 0.42 26.01 -14.06
CA LYS A 38 1.60 26.16 -13.20
C LYS A 38 1.23 26.16 -11.72
N GLU A 39 0.22 26.93 -11.32
CA GLU A 39 -0.26 26.99 -9.94
C GLU A 39 -0.72 25.61 -9.44
N LYS A 40 -1.56 24.91 -10.21
CA LYS A 40 -2.03 23.57 -9.84
C LYS A 40 -0.90 22.54 -9.77
N THR A 41 0.08 22.62 -10.66
CA THR A 41 1.24 21.71 -10.61
C THR A 41 2.09 21.95 -9.35
N GLU A 42 2.23 23.19 -8.91
CA GLU A 42 2.97 23.52 -7.70
C GLU A 42 2.21 23.09 -6.43
N GLU A 43 0.89 23.24 -6.42
CA GLU A 43 0.05 22.72 -5.34
C GLU A 43 0.16 21.19 -5.22
N ALA A 44 0.06 20.47 -6.35
CA ALA A 44 0.23 19.03 -6.39
C ALA A 44 1.63 18.59 -5.91
N ARG A 45 2.67 19.34 -6.27
CA ARG A 45 4.04 19.12 -5.78
C ARG A 45 4.11 19.30 -4.25
N ASN A 46 3.50 20.35 -3.72
CA ASN A 46 3.45 20.61 -2.28
C ASN A 46 2.69 19.50 -1.52
N HIS A 47 1.56 19.04 -2.03
CA HIS A 47 0.84 17.91 -1.46
C HIS A 47 1.67 16.62 -1.47
N THR A 48 2.38 16.36 -2.56
CA THR A 48 3.28 15.21 -2.67
C THR A 48 4.41 15.27 -1.63
N ASN A 49 5.00 16.44 -1.42
CA ASN A 49 6.05 16.65 -0.42
C ASN A 49 5.53 16.42 1.00
N LYS A 50 4.33 16.92 1.32
CA LYS A 50 3.67 16.66 2.61
C LYS A 50 3.46 15.16 2.82
N LEU A 51 2.97 14.44 1.82
CA LEU A 51 2.75 13.00 1.90
C LEU A 51 4.05 12.22 2.14
N LYS A 52 5.14 12.60 1.46
CA LYS A 52 6.47 12.03 1.72
C LYS A 52 6.91 12.25 3.17
N SER A 53 6.72 13.45 3.72
CA SER A 53 7.02 13.74 5.12
C SER A 53 6.19 12.90 6.09
N TYR A 54 4.88 12.74 5.84
CA TYR A 54 4.02 11.87 6.64
C TYR A 54 4.49 10.41 6.59
N ASN A 55 4.82 9.89 5.40
CA ASN A 55 5.33 8.52 5.25
C ASN A 55 6.64 8.30 6.03
N PHE A 56 7.53 9.29 6.02
CA PHE A 56 8.75 9.23 6.82
C PHE A 56 8.46 9.16 8.33
N LYS A 57 7.54 10.00 8.82
CA LYS A 57 7.14 9.99 10.24
C LYS A 57 6.49 8.66 10.65
N ILE A 58 5.62 8.10 9.81
CA ILE A 58 5.00 6.79 10.05
C ILE A 58 6.08 5.70 10.14
N LYS A 59 7.06 5.71 9.23
CA LYS A 59 8.16 4.75 9.28
C LYS A 59 8.96 4.86 10.58
N ALA A 60 9.33 6.08 10.97
CA ALA A 60 10.05 6.31 12.24
C ALA A 60 9.24 5.85 13.46
N LEU A 61 7.91 6.03 13.45
CA LEU A 61 7.01 5.54 14.50
C LEU A 61 6.96 4.01 14.53
N LEU A 62 6.91 3.35 13.39
CA LEU A 62 6.97 1.89 13.31
C LEU A 62 8.31 1.37 13.84
N ASP A 63 9.42 1.96 13.42
CA ASP A 63 10.76 1.60 13.89
C ASP A 63 10.88 1.80 15.42
N ALA A 64 10.29 2.87 15.96
CA ALA A 64 10.23 3.10 17.41
C ALA A 64 9.36 2.06 18.12
N ILE A 65 8.20 1.72 17.58
CA ILE A 65 7.33 0.67 18.14
C ILE A 65 8.06 -0.67 18.16
N ASP A 66 8.81 -1.00 17.11
CA ASP A 66 9.61 -2.23 17.06
C ASP A 66 10.75 -2.21 18.10
N ALA A 67 11.41 -1.06 18.27
CA ALA A 67 12.50 -0.90 19.26
C ALA A 67 12.01 -0.93 20.72
N TYR A 68 10.81 -0.42 21.01
CA TYR A 68 10.22 -0.35 22.35
C TYR A 68 9.22 -1.48 22.63
N SER A 69 8.91 -2.33 21.66
CA SER A 69 8.21 -3.59 21.90
C SER A 69 9.15 -4.53 22.66
N TYR A 70 9.11 -4.38 23.98
CA TYR A 70 9.81 -5.22 24.93
C TYR A 70 9.43 -6.69 24.68
N ASP A 71 10.42 -7.49 24.32
CA ASP A 71 10.25 -8.93 24.11
C ASP A 71 10.20 -9.62 25.48
N GLU A 72 9.00 -9.74 26.06
CA GLU A 72 8.76 -10.49 27.30
C GLU A 72 9.03 -12.00 27.14
N THR A 73 9.50 -12.45 25.95
CA THR A 73 9.74 -13.86 25.62
C THR A 73 11.20 -14.33 25.79
N ALA A 74 12.06 -13.55 26.45
CA ALA A 74 13.38 -14.04 26.91
C ALA A 74 13.31 -15.13 28.00
N ILE A 75 12.12 -15.67 28.31
CA ILE A 75 11.94 -16.83 29.19
C ILE A 75 11.72 -18.07 28.34
N LYS A 76 12.83 -18.78 28.09
CA LYS A 76 12.94 -20.21 27.72
C LYS A 76 12.20 -20.62 26.44
N VAL A 77 12.81 -20.29 25.29
CA VAL A 77 12.58 -20.99 24.02
C VAL A 77 13.06 -22.44 24.15
N ASN A 78 12.16 -23.35 24.54
CA ASN A 78 12.34 -24.76 24.23
C ASN A 78 12.28 -24.90 22.71
N LYS A 79 13.32 -25.51 22.15
CA LYS A 79 13.59 -25.72 20.74
C LYS A 79 12.39 -26.36 20.03
N PHE A 80 11.53 -25.57 19.39
CA PHE A 80 10.72 -26.07 18.29
C PHE A 80 11.58 -26.05 17.04
N LYS A 81 11.79 -27.26 16.50
CA LYS A 81 12.56 -27.52 15.29
C LYS A 81 12.09 -26.59 14.17
N LYS A 82 13.05 -25.96 13.49
CA LYS A 82 12.85 -25.39 12.14
C LYS A 82 12.10 -26.44 11.31
N VAL A 83 10.85 -26.15 10.98
CA VAL A 83 10.19 -26.80 9.85
C VAL A 83 10.42 -25.86 8.69
N ASP A 84 11.36 -26.27 7.84
CA ASP A 84 11.70 -25.60 6.60
C ASP A 84 10.45 -25.40 5.74
N SER A 85 10.40 -24.23 5.10
CA SER A 85 9.64 -23.93 3.88
C SER A 85 8.34 -24.72 3.70
N PHE A 86 7.21 -24.08 4.05
CA PHE A 86 5.89 -24.48 3.57
C PHE A 86 5.90 -24.58 2.03
N ARG A 87 6.19 -25.77 1.52
CA ARG A 87 5.76 -26.20 0.19
C ARG A 87 4.26 -26.32 0.28
N ILE A 88 3.57 -25.54 -0.55
CA ILE A 88 2.14 -25.68 -0.80
C ILE A 88 1.96 -27.00 -1.54
N THR A 89 1.93 -28.11 -0.81
CA THR A 89 1.31 -29.35 -1.31
C THR A 89 -0.19 -29.18 -1.14
N ALA A 90 -0.93 -29.42 -2.23
CA ALA A 90 -2.37 -29.27 -2.33
C ALA A 90 -3.07 -29.75 -1.06
N PRO A 91 -3.96 -28.95 -0.44
CA PRO A 91 -4.65 -29.39 0.75
C PRO A 91 -5.61 -30.52 0.34
N GLU A 92 -5.33 -31.71 0.82
CA GLU A 92 -6.32 -32.76 1.02
C GLU A 92 -7.56 -32.13 1.68
N LYS A 93 -8.73 -32.55 1.19
CA LYS A 93 -10.06 -31.98 1.46
C LYS A 93 -10.32 -31.77 2.96
N GLN A 94 -9.92 -30.64 3.51
CA GLN A 94 -10.41 -30.14 4.79
C GLN A 94 -11.76 -29.47 4.55
N ASN A 95 -12.73 -29.74 5.43
CA ASN A 95 -14.10 -29.26 5.37
C ASN A 95 -14.15 -27.72 5.36
N LEU A 96 -14.05 -27.15 4.16
CA LEU A 96 -14.31 -25.73 3.96
C LEU A 96 -15.77 -25.46 4.33
N PRO A 97 -16.07 -24.39 5.07
CA PRO A 97 -17.44 -23.97 5.27
C PRO A 97 -18.12 -23.82 3.90
N THR A 98 -19.31 -24.40 3.75
CA THR A 98 -20.07 -24.41 2.48
C THR A 98 -20.28 -23.01 1.90
N ASN A 99 -20.12 -21.95 2.71
CA ASN A 99 -20.24 -20.55 2.34
C ASN A 99 -18.91 -19.76 2.30
N PHE A 100 -17.73 -20.40 2.28
CA PHE A 100 -16.42 -19.71 2.28
C PHE A 100 -16.30 -18.66 1.17
N GLU A 101 -16.69 -19.00 -0.06
CA GLU A 101 -16.61 -18.07 -1.19
C GLU A 101 -17.54 -16.86 -1.03
N LYS A 102 -18.67 -17.01 -0.34
CA LYS A 102 -19.57 -15.90 0.00
C LYS A 102 -18.98 -15.03 1.12
N MET A 103 -18.35 -15.64 2.12
CA MET A 103 -17.75 -14.93 3.26
C MET A 103 -16.60 -14.00 2.85
N PHE A 104 -15.87 -14.37 1.80
CA PHE A 104 -14.72 -13.63 1.28
C PHE A 104 -14.96 -13.11 -0.15
N ALA A 105 -16.21 -12.94 -0.58
CA ALA A 105 -16.54 -12.56 -1.96
C ALA A 105 -15.88 -11.24 -2.39
N ASN A 106 -15.78 -10.29 -1.46
CA ASN A 106 -15.20 -8.95 -1.70
C ASN A 106 -13.69 -8.89 -1.48
N GLU A 107 -13.04 -10.01 -1.13
CA GLU A 107 -11.62 -10.06 -0.80
C GLU A 107 -10.77 -10.59 -1.95
N THR A 108 -9.50 -10.19 -1.97
CA THR A 108 -8.56 -10.65 -3.02
C THR A 108 -8.24 -12.14 -2.90
N SER A 109 -7.86 -12.76 -4.02
CA SER A 109 -7.46 -14.17 -4.07
C SER A 109 -6.34 -14.52 -3.09
N LYS A 110 -5.38 -13.61 -2.88
CA LYS A 110 -4.29 -13.77 -1.89
C LYS A 110 -4.82 -13.86 -0.46
N ILE A 111 -5.83 -13.07 -0.12
CA ILE A 111 -6.45 -13.06 1.20
C ILE A 111 -7.26 -14.33 1.42
N LYS A 112 -8.00 -14.78 0.40
CA LYS A 112 -8.72 -16.07 0.44
C LYS A 112 -7.80 -17.25 0.75
N ILE A 113 -6.63 -17.32 0.09
CA ILE A 113 -5.64 -18.39 0.35
C ILE A 113 -5.14 -18.33 1.80
N LYS A 114 -4.78 -17.13 2.28
CA LYS A 114 -4.32 -16.96 3.66
C LYS A 114 -5.41 -17.26 4.69
N ALA A 115 -6.65 -16.92 4.38
CA ALA A 115 -7.80 -17.22 5.23
C ALA A 115 -8.02 -18.74 5.36
N LYS A 116 -7.93 -19.49 4.25
CA LYS A 116 -7.94 -20.98 4.29
C LYS A 116 -6.80 -21.53 5.16
N GLY A 117 -5.59 -21.02 4.99
CA GLY A 117 -4.44 -21.43 5.80
C GLY A 117 -4.60 -21.10 7.28
N LEU A 118 -5.19 -19.95 7.60
CA LEU A 118 -5.48 -19.54 8.97
C LEU A 118 -6.52 -20.48 9.60
N LEU A 119 -7.58 -20.82 8.88
CA LEU A 119 -8.60 -21.75 9.36
C LEU A 119 -8.01 -23.14 9.61
N ALA A 120 -7.14 -23.64 8.71
CA ALA A 120 -6.42 -24.89 8.91
C ALA A 120 -5.57 -24.86 10.19
N LEU A 121 -4.83 -23.75 10.40
CA LEU A 121 -3.99 -23.56 11.58
C LEU A 121 -4.80 -23.61 12.90
N VAL A 122 -5.96 -22.94 12.93
CA VAL A 122 -6.85 -22.95 14.11
C VAL A 122 -7.58 -24.29 14.27
N SER A 123 -7.81 -25.02 13.17
CA SER A 123 -8.34 -26.39 13.24
C SER A 123 -7.36 -27.38 13.87
N GLU A 124 -6.08 -27.26 13.54
CA GLU A 124 -5.04 -28.15 14.06
C GLU A 124 -4.70 -27.84 15.52
N ASN A 125 -4.85 -26.58 15.94
CA ASN A 125 -4.53 -26.13 17.29
C ASN A 125 -5.82 -25.74 18.02
N LYS A 126 -6.26 -26.59 18.96
CA LYS A 126 -7.52 -26.43 19.72
C LYS A 126 -7.81 -24.98 20.14
N GLN A 127 -6.79 -24.25 20.59
CA GLN A 127 -6.86 -22.84 20.97
C GLN A 127 -5.58 -22.13 20.52
N LEU A 128 -5.72 -20.96 19.90
CA LEU A 128 -4.60 -20.14 19.45
C LEU A 128 -4.76 -18.69 19.86
N LYS A 129 -3.67 -18.08 20.33
CA LYS A 129 -3.61 -16.65 20.58
C LYS A 129 -3.43 -15.88 19.27
N LEU A 130 -3.97 -14.67 19.21
CA LEU A 130 -3.84 -13.79 18.06
C LEU A 130 -2.38 -13.58 17.64
N ASP A 131 -1.48 -13.37 18.61
CA ASP A 131 -0.09 -13.07 18.32
C ASP A 131 0.63 -14.28 17.70
N ASP A 132 0.26 -15.50 18.09
CA ASP A 132 0.78 -16.74 17.50
C ASP A 132 0.28 -16.91 16.06
N ILE A 133 -1.01 -16.63 15.81
CA ILE A 133 -1.60 -16.65 14.47
C ILE A 133 -0.89 -15.63 13.57
N VAL A 134 -0.63 -14.42 14.07
CA VAL A 134 0.08 -13.35 13.35
C VAL A 134 1.50 -13.78 12.99
N LYS A 135 2.24 -14.37 13.93
CA LYS A 135 3.61 -14.88 13.72
C LYS A 135 3.67 -15.95 12.63
N VAL A 136 2.74 -16.91 12.65
CA VAL A 136 2.71 -18.02 11.67
C VAL A 136 2.30 -17.53 10.28
N THR A 137 1.26 -16.70 10.19
CA THR A 137 0.68 -16.28 8.91
C THR A 137 1.44 -15.16 8.20
N LYS A 138 2.40 -14.50 8.89
CA LYS A 138 3.14 -13.32 8.40
C LYS A 138 2.20 -12.26 7.81
N LEU A 139 1.06 -12.06 8.48
CA LEU A 139 0.08 -11.02 8.16
C LEU A 139 0.18 -9.90 9.19
N SER A 140 -0.24 -8.69 8.82
CA SER A 140 -0.39 -7.62 9.80
C SER A 140 -1.48 -7.99 10.80
N LYS A 141 -1.30 -7.60 12.07
CA LYS A 141 -2.27 -7.86 13.15
C LYS A 141 -3.69 -7.42 12.77
N TYR A 142 -3.82 -6.25 12.15
CA TYR A 142 -5.09 -5.74 11.64
C TYR A 142 -5.75 -6.66 10.61
N LYS A 143 -4.98 -7.13 9.60
CA LYS A 143 -5.54 -8.00 8.56
C LYS A 143 -5.90 -9.38 9.12
N THR A 144 -5.11 -9.90 10.05
CA THR A 144 -5.42 -11.15 10.75
C THR A 144 -6.71 -11.02 11.56
N ILE A 145 -6.90 -9.93 12.30
CA ILE A 145 -8.12 -9.64 13.05
C ILE A 145 -9.32 -9.54 12.10
N GLU A 146 -9.18 -8.88 10.95
CA GLU A 146 -10.26 -8.74 9.98
C GLU A 146 -10.76 -10.10 9.48
N ILE A 147 -9.84 -10.98 9.07
CA ILE A 147 -10.14 -12.35 8.64
C ILE A 147 -10.80 -13.15 9.78
N LEU A 148 -10.22 -13.09 10.98
CA LEU A 148 -10.75 -13.79 12.16
C LEU A 148 -12.15 -13.31 12.53
N ASN A 149 -12.42 -12.01 12.47
CA ASN A 149 -13.73 -11.43 12.75
C ASN A 149 -14.77 -11.86 11.71
N ILE A 150 -14.37 -12.15 10.46
CA ILE A 150 -15.28 -12.76 9.47
C ILE A 150 -15.68 -14.16 9.95
N TYR A 151 -14.72 -14.99 10.38
CA TYR A 151 -15.03 -16.33 10.89
C TYR A 151 -15.88 -16.33 12.16
N VAL A 152 -15.60 -15.42 13.09
CA VAL A 152 -16.39 -15.27 14.32
C VAL A 152 -17.83 -14.86 14.01
N ARG A 153 -18.04 -13.88 13.11
CA ARG A 153 -19.39 -13.46 12.69
C ARG A 153 -20.19 -14.57 12.01
N ASN A 154 -19.50 -15.50 11.36
CA ASN A 154 -20.13 -16.65 10.70
C ASN A 154 -20.24 -17.88 11.62
N GLY A 155 -19.91 -17.75 12.91
CA GLY A 155 -20.02 -18.84 13.88
C GLY A 155 -19.04 -20.00 13.64
N ILE A 156 -17.94 -19.76 12.93
CA ILE A 156 -16.90 -20.79 12.67
C ILE A 156 -15.88 -20.81 13.82
N LEU A 157 -15.58 -19.64 14.37
CA LEU A 157 -14.64 -19.49 15.47
C LEU A 157 -15.31 -18.83 16.67
N ASN A 158 -14.99 -19.32 17.86
CA ASN A 158 -15.25 -18.64 19.11
C ASN A 158 -14.09 -17.72 19.44
N LYS A 159 -14.40 -16.50 19.89
CA LYS A 159 -13.43 -15.50 20.35
C LYS A 159 -13.62 -15.30 21.83
N ARG A 160 -12.56 -15.48 22.60
CA ARG A 160 -12.53 -15.15 24.03
C ARG A 160 -11.31 -14.32 24.38
N PHE A 161 -11.39 -13.64 25.51
CA PHE A 161 -10.29 -12.86 26.04
C PHE A 161 -9.78 -13.50 27.33
N ASP A 162 -8.54 -13.97 27.31
CA ASP A 162 -7.82 -14.45 28.48
C ASP A 162 -6.34 -14.08 28.32
N LYS A 163 -5.95 -12.97 28.96
CA LYS A 163 -4.61 -12.36 28.82
C LYS A 163 -4.17 -12.21 27.36
N GLY A 164 -5.14 -11.91 26.48
CA GLY A 164 -4.99 -11.91 25.04
C GLY A 164 -6.24 -12.42 24.33
N PHE A 165 -6.35 -12.14 23.03
CA PHE A 165 -7.42 -12.69 22.21
C PHE A 165 -7.09 -14.13 21.82
N ILE A 166 -7.95 -15.06 22.23
CA ILE A 166 -7.87 -16.48 21.90
C ILE A 166 -9.00 -16.82 20.93
N TYR A 167 -8.64 -17.59 19.91
CA TYR A 167 -9.56 -18.12 18.91
C TYR A 167 -9.55 -19.65 18.98
N GLU A 168 -10.74 -20.24 18.97
CA GLU A 168 -10.97 -21.69 18.95
C GLU A 168 -12.09 -22.02 17.97
N ILE A 169 -12.13 -23.25 17.46
CA ILE A 169 -13.25 -23.71 16.63
C ILE A 169 -14.52 -23.72 17.47
N ALA A 170 -15.61 -23.22 16.88
CA ALA A 170 -16.92 -23.17 17.49
C ALA A 170 -17.59 -24.55 17.60
#